data_AF-A0A377Q510-F1
#
_entry.id   AF-A0A377Q510-F1
#
_cell.length_a   1.000
_cell.length_b   1.000
_cell.length_c   1.000
_cell.angle_alpha   90.00
_cell.angle_beta   90.00
_cell.angle_gamma   90.00
#
_symmetry.space_group_name_H-M   'P 1'
#
loop_
_entity.id
_entity.type
_entity.pdbx_description
1 polymer ?
#
loop_
_entity_poly.entity_id
_entity_poly.type
_entity_poly.pdbx_seq_one_letter_code
_entity_poly.pdbx_strand_id
1 'polypeptide(L)'
;MKNIAFLVFNYCLLVTAPVYAALSLDQGYAINKPYVSMSPEEADDIRNFMESWENAVVRDIGANAELSGKIKSGGENRARMFLNKKKYYIWAQQYQVNKLLSSKEKNASEKGMNIHNNGVCDLYVHDDEMIKVASFRVNLPEYHYCNGIYGLGAVKGQDALLMTIAYVLENIKAVQKVDVDASNVKKMTILLKFHERNGKVFITQDDSCLGNPNKTGDILSARKALQQCAK
;
A
#
# COMPACT_ATOMS: atom_id res chain seq x y z
N MET A 1 -29.93 -44.91 52.31
CA MET A 1 -29.75 -43.45 52.09
C MET A 1 -28.38 -43.11 52.66
N LYS A 2 -27.37 -42.54 52.00
CA LYS A 2 -27.18 -41.81 50.73
C LYS A 2 -25.68 -41.93 50.36
N ASN A 3 -25.38 -42.15 49.09
CA ASN A 3 -24.05 -41.98 48.48
C ASN A 3 -23.73 -40.49 48.34
N ILE A 4 -22.50 -40.04 48.61
CA ILE A 4 -21.92 -38.83 48.00
C ILE A 4 -20.44 -39.09 47.70
N ALA A 5 -20.17 -39.38 46.43
CA ALA A 5 -18.83 -39.38 45.85
C ALA A 5 -18.43 -37.94 45.52
N PHE A 6 -17.26 -37.51 45.99
CA PHE A 6 -16.65 -36.23 45.61
C PHE A 6 -15.97 -36.39 44.25
N LEU A 7 -16.61 -35.85 43.21
CA LEU A 7 -16.01 -35.64 41.89
C LEU A 7 -15.27 -34.29 41.91
N VAL A 8 -13.95 -34.34 41.95
CA VAL A 8 -13.08 -33.16 41.73
C VAL A 8 -13.02 -32.92 40.22
N PHE A 9 -13.79 -31.97 39.72
CA PHE A 9 -13.74 -31.52 38.34
C PHE A 9 -12.52 -30.62 38.14
N ASN A 10 -11.51 -31.17 37.46
CA ASN A 10 -10.30 -30.48 37.07
C ASN A 10 -10.63 -29.55 35.88
N TYR A 11 -10.96 -28.28 36.17
CA TYR A 11 -11.14 -27.25 35.14
C TYR A 11 -9.76 -26.87 34.56
N CYS A 12 -9.33 -27.63 33.55
CA CYS A 12 -8.22 -27.25 32.70
C CYS A 12 -8.72 -26.11 31.79
N LEU A 13 -8.63 -24.87 32.29
CA LEU A 13 -8.77 -23.67 31.48
C LEU A 13 -7.61 -23.65 30.47
N LEU A 14 -7.83 -24.25 29.31
CA LEU A 14 -7.03 -24.04 28.12
C LEU A 14 -7.20 -22.56 27.72
N VAL A 15 -6.38 -21.70 28.31
CA VAL A 15 -6.11 -20.38 27.78
C VAL A 15 -5.39 -20.63 26.46
N THR A 16 -6.15 -20.73 25.37
CA THR A 16 -5.59 -20.70 24.03
C THR A 16 -4.91 -19.34 23.91
N ALA A 17 -3.58 -19.31 24.04
CA ALA A 17 -2.81 -18.14 23.72
C ALA A 17 -3.26 -17.65 22.34
N PRO A 18 -3.56 -16.36 22.16
CA PRO A 18 -3.86 -15.85 20.83
C PRO A 18 -2.67 -16.19 19.93
N VAL A 19 -2.91 -17.05 18.94
CA VAL A 19 -1.98 -17.27 17.85
C VAL A 19 -1.95 -15.95 17.09
N TYR A 20 -1.10 -15.03 17.50
CA TYR A 20 -0.81 -13.84 16.73
C TYR A 20 -0.24 -14.33 15.41
N ALA A 21 -1.01 -14.17 14.34
CA ALA A 21 -0.47 -14.30 13.01
C ALA A 21 0.63 -13.25 12.87
N ALA A 22 1.70 -13.62 12.19
CA ALA A 22 2.71 -12.68 11.77
C ALA A 22 2.61 -12.58 10.25
N LEU A 23 2.46 -11.35 9.75
CA LEU A 23 2.57 -11.07 8.33
C LEU A 23 3.93 -11.54 7.81
N SER A 24 3.91 -12.46 6.85
CA SER A 24 5.08 -12.80 6.05
C SER A 24 4.90 -12.22 4.65
N LEU A 25 6.01 -11.71 4.09
CA LEU A 25 6.02 -11.07 2.78
C LEU A 25 7.08 -11.73 1.91
N ASP A 26 6.65 -12.28 0.79
CA ASP A 26 7.53 -12.75 -0.27
C ASP A 26 7.72 -11.63 -1.30
N GLN A 27 8.92 -11.07 -1.34
CA GLN A 27 9.34 -10.02 -2.28
C GLN A 27 9.90 -10.57 -3.60
N GLY A 28 9.84 -11.89 -3.84
CA GLY A 28 10.20 -12.50 -5.12
C GLY A 28 9.45 -11.95 -6.33
N TYR A 29 8.43 -11.11 -6.09
CA TYR A 29 7.55 -10.45 -7.03
C TYR A 29 7.98 -9.02 -7.42
N ALA A 30 9.14 -8.53 -6.95
CA ALA A 30 9.65 -7.21 -7.34
C ALA A 30 10.01 -7.19 -8.84
N ILE A 31 9.74 -6.08 -9.55
CA ILE A 31 9.86 -5.90 -11.01
C ILE A 31 11.16 -6.48 -11.63
N ASN A 32 12.26 -6.53 -10.88
CA ASN A 32 13.57 -6.98 -11.37
C ASN A 32 13.98 -8.40 -10.97
N LYS A 33 13.09 -9.20 -10.39
CA LYS A 33 13.33 -10.63 -10.17
C LYS A 33 12.30 -11.43 -10.96
N PRO A 34 12.73 -12.46 -11.71
CA PRO A 34 11.79 -13.37 -12.36
C PRO A 34 10.87 -13.95 -11.29
N TYR A 35 9.66 -14.35 -11.69
CA TYR A 35 8.64 -15.02 -10.87
C TYR A 35 9.13 -16.40 -10.35
N VAL A 36 10.25 -16.43 -9.63
CA VAL A 36 11.06 -17.62 -9.34
C VAL A 36 10.37 -18.57 -8.35
N SER A 37 9.23 -18.18 -7.79
CA SER A 37 8.47 -18.99 -6.83
C SER A 37 7.03 -19.34 -7.25
N MET A 38 6.64 -19.09 -8.50
CA MET A 38 5.30 -19.43 -9.02
C MET A 38 5.36 -20.43 -10.17
N SER A 39 4.29 -21.19 -10.33
CA SER A 39 4.11 -21.97 -11.56
C SER A 39 3.90 -21.01 -12.74
N PRO A 40 4.27 -21.40 -13.98
CA PRO A 40 3.98 -20.60 -15.17
C PRO A 40 2.49 -20.26 -15.33
N GLU A 41 1.61 -21.19 -14.97
CA GLU A 41 0.16 -21.01 -14.99
C GLU A 41 -0.32 -19.91 -14.04
N GLU A 42 0.14 -19.94 -12.78
CA GLU A 42 -0.16 -18.89 -11.80
C GLU A 42 0.34 -17.52 -12.28
N ALA A 43 1.49 -17.47 -12.96
CA ALA A 43 2.05 -16.24 -13.50
C ALA A 43 1.27 -15.69 -14.71
N ASP A 44 0.69 -16.55 -15.55
CA ASP A 44 -0.15 -16.15 -16.69
C ASP A 44 -1.51 -15.63 -16.21
N ASP A 45 -2.15 -16.32 -15.27
CA ASP A 45 -3.43 -15.91 -14.68
C ASP A 45 -3.33 -14.54 -14.00
N ILE A 46 -2.26 -14.34 -13.20
CA ILE A 46 -1.98 -13.04 -12.57
C ILE A 46 -1.83 -11.95 -13.63
N ARG A 47 -1.10 -12.22 -14.71
CA ARG A 47 -0.86 -11.19 -15.74
C ARG A 47 -2.15 -10.76 -16.44
N ASN A 48 -2.97 -11.72 -16.85
CA ASN A 48 -4.25 -11.45 -17.52
C ASN A 48 -5.22 -10.71 -16.60
N PHE A 49 -5.31 -11.14 -15.34
CA PHE A 49 -6.08 -10.45 -14.32
C PHE A 49 -5.63 -8.99 -14.21
N MET A 50 -4.32 -8.75 -14.08
CA MET A 50 -3.76 -7.42 -13.84
C MET A 50 -4.07 -6.43 -14.94
N GLU A 51 -3.92 -6.80 -16.21
CA GLU A 51 -4.24 -5.88 -17.31
C GLU A 51 -5.72 -5.46 -17.31
N SER A 52 -6.63 -6.40 -17.06
CA SER A 52 -8.07 -6.12 -17.01
C SER A 52 -8.44 -5.27 -15.79
N TRP A 53 -7.84 -5.58 -14.64
CA TRP A 53 -8.09 -4.93 -13.36
C TRP A 53 -7.53 -3.50 -13.34
N GLU A 54 -6.31 -3.29 -13.83
CA GLU A 54 -5.68 -1.96 -13.86
C GLU A 54 -6.50 -0.98 -14.72
N ASN A 55 -7.02 -1.43 -15.85
CA ASN A 55 -7.92 -0.65 -16.69
C ASN A 55 -9.22 -0.27 -15.95
N ALA A 56 -9.75 -1.15 -15.10
CA ALA A 56 -10.91 -0.84 -14.27
C ALA A 56 -10.59 0.22 -13.20
N VAL A 57 -9.44 0.10 -12.53
CA VAL A 57 -8.99 1.06 -11.51
C VAL A 57 -8.75 2.45 -12.11
N VAL A 58 -8.03 2.54 -13.24
CA VAL A 58 -7.77 3.82 -13.92
C VAL A 58 -9.07 4.54 -14.28
N ARG A 59 -10.08 3.79 -14.73
CA ARG A 59 -11.41 4.33 -15.04
C ARG A 59 -12.15 4.81 -13.78
N ASP A 60 -12.06 4.08 -12.67
CA ASP A 60 -12.70 4.47 -11.40
C ASP A 60 -12.07 5.75 -10.82
N ILE A 61 -10.73 5.83 -10.78
CA ILE A 61 -10.00 7.03 -10.35
C ILE A 61 -10.38 8.25 -11.22
N GLY A 62 -10.49 8.06 -12.53
CA GLY A 62 -10.93 9.10 -13.45
C GLY A 62 -12.40 9.51 -13.28
N ALA A 63 -13.29 8.56 -12.98
CA ALA A 63 -14.72 8.81 -12.78
C ALA A 63 -15.02 9.55 -11.47
N ASN A 64 -14.25 9.28 -10.41
CA ASN A 64 -14.43 9.91 -9.10
C ASN A 64 -13.76 11.29 -8.99
N ALA A 65 -13.26 11.85 -10.11
CA ALA A 65 -12.56 13.13 -10.19
C ALA A 65 -11.36 13.26 -9.24
N GLU A 66 -10.83 12.13 -8.75
CA GLU A 66 -9.68 12.09 -7.85
C GLU A 66 -8.42 12.55 -8.58
N LEU A 67 -8.27 12.14 -9.84
CA LEU A 67 -7.29 12.66 -10.79
C LEU A 67 -8.04 13.14 -12.04
N SER A 68 -7.81 14.39 -12.46
CA SER A 68 -8.39 14.93 -13.70
C SER A 68 -7.42 14.79 -14.87
N GLY A 69 -7.82 14.09 -15.94
CA GLY A 69 -7.07 14.00 -17.19
C GLY A 69 -6.64 12.59 -17.56
N LYS A 70 -5.72 12.45 -18.51
CA LYS A 70 -5.17 11.14 -18.89
C LYS A 70 -4.31 10.61 -17.75
N ILE A 71 -4.75 9.54 -17.10
CA ILE A 71 -4.01 8.90 -16.02
C ILE A 71 -2.96 7.96 -16.61
N LYS A 72 -1.75 8.00 -16.06
CA LYS A 72 -0.69 7.04 -16.32
C LYS A 72 -0.37 6.30 -15.04
N SER A 73 -0.24 4.98 -15.12
CA SER A 73 0.31 4.16 -14.05
C SER A 73 1.84 4.15 -14.09
N GLY A 74 2.46 4.15 -12.92
CA GLY A 74 3.91 4.09 -12.73
C GLY A 74 4.27 3.31 -11.47
N GLY A 75 5.56 3.04 -11.27
CA GLY A 75 6.12 2.50 -10.01
C GLY A 75 5.31 1.36 -9.39
N GLU A 76 5.48 0.15 -9.90
CA GLU A 76 4.74 -1.02 -9.42
C GLU A 76 5.57 -1.83 -8.40
N ASN A 77 4.99 -2.15 -7.25
CA ASN A 77 5.59 -3.12 -6.35
C ASN A 77 4.55 -4.18 -5.99
N ARG A 78 4.94 -5.44 -6.14
CA ARG A 78 4.08 -6.59 -5.87
C ARG A 78 4.68 -7.42 -4.76
N ALA A 79 3.82 -8.06 -3.99
CA ALA A 79 4.25 -9.04 -3.02
C ALA A 79 3.14 -10.04 -2.71
N ARG A 80 3.53 -11.23 -2.27
CA ARG A 80 2.61 -12.18 -1.66
C ARG A 80 2.65 -12.02 -0.14
N MET A 81 1.49 -11.93 0.47
CA MET A 81 1.31 -11.75 1.91
C MET A 81 0.60 -12.98 2.49
N PHE A 82 1.04 -13.42 3.67
CA PHE A 82 0.25 -14.34 4.48
C PHE A 82 -0.24 -13.63 5.74
N LEU A 83 -1.55 -13.57 5.92
CA LEU A 83 -2.20 -13.00 7.10
C LEU A 83 -3.19 -14.04 7.64
N ASN A 84 -3.10 -14.40 8.92
CA ASN A 84 -3.92 -15.46 9.52
C ASN A 84 -3.91 -16.80 8.76
N LYS A 85 -2.75 -17.19 8.21
CA LYS A 85 -2.56 -18.37 7.34
C LYS A 85 -3.31 -18.32 5.99
N LYS A 86 -4.02 -17.25 5.68
CA LYS A 86 -4.61 -17.00 4.36
C LYS A 86 -3.58 -16.32 3.47
N LYS A 87 -3.56 -16.72 2.20
CA LYS A 87 -2.69 -16.14 1.17
C LYS A 87 -3.40 -14.94 0.56
N TYR A 88 -2.66 -13.87 0.36
CA TYR A 88 -3.10 -12.67 -0.33
C TYR A 88 -2.03 -12.21 -1.30
N TYR A 89 -2.45 -11.49 -2.33
CA TYR A 89 -1.57 -10.78 -3.26
C TYR A 89 -1.72 -9.28 -3.03
N ILE A 90 -0.59 -8.60 -2.94
CA ILE A 90 -0.50 -7.17 -2.69
C ILE A 90 0.05 -6.50 -3.95
N TRP A 91 -0.63 -5.44 -4.37
CA TRP A 91 -0.19 -4.54 -5.43
C TRP A 91 -0.16 -3.12 -4.94
N ALA A 92 1.04 -2.55 -4.92
CA ALA A 92 1.25 -1.14 -4.70
C ALA A 92 1.46 -0.47 -6.05
N GLN A 93 0.57 0.45 -6.39
CA GLN A 93 0.55 1.13 -7.68
C GLN A 93 0.55 2.64 -7.48
N GLN A 94 1.34 3.33 -8.30
CA GLN A 94 1.25 4.77 -8.44
C GLN A 94 0.40 5.11 -9.67
N TYR A 95 -0.47 6.12 -9.52
CA TYR A 95 -1.21 6.74 -10.61
C TYR A 95 -0.89 8.24 -10.66
N GLN A 96 -0.68 8.78 -11.85
CA GLN A 96 -0.38 10.20 -12.06
C GLN A 96 -1.17 10.79 -13.22
N VAL A 97 -1.43 12.09 -13.17
CA VAL A 97 -1.95 12.82 -14.32
C VAL A 97 -0.83 13.03 -15.33
N ASN A 98 -1.03 12.57 -16.57
CA ASN A 98 -0.09 12.74 -17.66
C ASN A 98 -0.11 14.21 -18.16
N LYS A 99 0.77 15.05 -17.59
CA LYS A 99 0.96 16.45 -18.02
C LYS A 99 1.59 16.60 -19.41
N LEU A 100 2.03 15.53 -20.08
CA LEU A 100 2.91 15.61 -21.27
C LEU A 100 2.23 15.48 -22.63
N LEU A 101 0.89 15.52 -22.75
CA LEU A 101 0.22 15.46 -24.06
C LEU A 101 -0.47 16.75 -24.52
N SER A 102 -0.32 17.87 -23.82
CA SER A 102 -0.83 19.15 -24.32
C SER A 102 0.17 20.28 -24.23
N SER A 103 1.35 20.09 -24.85
CA SER A 103 2.08 21.22 -25.44
C SER A 103 1.24 22.02 -26.46
N LYS A 104 0.01 21.56 -26.78
CA LYS A 104 -1.03 22.26 -27.55
C LYS A 104 -2.11 22.97 -26.72
N GLU A 105 -2.23 22.79 -25.40
CA GLU A 105 -3.23 23.51 -24.58
C GLU A 105 -2.63 24.75 -23.90
N LYS A 106 -1.91 25.56 -24.67
CA LYS A 106 -1.44 26.88 -24.21
C LYS A 106 -2.56 27.90 -23.98
N ASN A 107 -3.81 27.56 -24.29
CA ASN A 107 -4.92 28.53 -24.36
C ASN A 107 -6.11 28.22 -23.44
N ALA A 108 -6.03 27.22 -22.55
CA ALA A 108 -7.06 27.04 -21.54
C ALA A 108 -6.79 28.00 -20.37
N SER A 109 -7.47 29.14 -20.41
CA SER A 109 -7.51 30.16 -19.37
C SER A 109 -7.79 29.57 -17.98
N GLU A 110 -6.96 29.97 -17.03
CA GLU A 110 -7.41 30.58 -15.76
C GLU A 110 -8.78 30.13 -15.24
N LYS A 111 -8.81 28.99 -14.56
CA LYS A 111 -9.61 28.81 -13.35
C LYS A 111 -8.92 27.75 -12.50
N GLY A 112 -8.52 28.16 -11.30
CA GLY A 112 -7.61 27.45 -10.40
C GLY A 112 -7.80 25.93 -10.43
N MET A 113 -6.90 25.24 -11.13
CA MET A 113 -6.81 23.80 -11.05
C MET A 113 -6.17 23.51 -9.68
N ASN A 114 -6.91 22.87 -8.78
CA ASN A 114 -6.38 22.37 -7.53
C ASN A 114 -5.21 21.45 -7.87
N ILE A 115 -3.99 21.93 -7.61
CA ILE A 115 -2.76 21.24 -7.99
C ILE A 115 -2.66 19.92 -7.19
N HIS A 116 -3.32 19.86 -6.02
CA HIS A 116 -3.36 18.83 -4.97
C HIS A 116 -3.48 17.35 -5.36
N ASN A 117 -3.67 17.02 -6.63
CA ASN A 117 -4.02 15.68 -7.10
C ASN A 117 -3.20 15.30 -8.35
N ASN A 118 -1.90 15.61 -8.41
CA ASN A 118 -1.07 15.20 -9.56
C ASN A 118 -0.68 13.72 -9.55
N GLY A 119 -0.86 13.03 -8.42
CA GLY A 119 -0.68 11.60 -8.34
C GLY A 119 -0.98 11.01 -6.96
N VAL A 120 -1.39 9.75 -6.97
CA VAL A 120 -1.72 8.95 -5.78
C VAL A 120 -0.88 7.68 -5.77
N CYS A 121 -0.68 7.13 -4.57
CA CYS A 121 -0.14 5.79 -4.39
C CYS A 121 -1.15 4.98 -3.62
N ASP A 122 -1.56 3.87 -4.21
CA ASP A 122 -2.58 3.00 -3.69
C ASP A 122 -2.01 1.60 -3.47
N LEU A 123 -2.46 0.95 -2.41
CA LEU A 123 -2.22 -0.45 -2.12
C LEU A 123 -3.52 -1.21 -2.32
N TYR A 124 -3.45 -2.33 -3.03
CA TYR A 124 -4.57 -3.23 -3.24
C TYR A 124 -4.21 -4.61 -2.72
N VAL A 125 -5.20 -5.26 -2.12
CA VAL A 125 -5.07 -6.60 -1.56
C VAL A 125 -6.15 -7.47 -2.18
N HIS A 126 -5.72 -8.60 -2.75
CA HIS A 126 -6.63 -9.59 -3.30
C HIS A 126 -6.39 -10.94 -2.64
N ASP A 127 -7.44 -11.75 -2.57
CA ASP A 127 -7.34 -13.12 -2.08
C ASP A 127 -6.72 -14.06 -3.13
N ASP A 128 -6.74 -15.35 -2.85
CA ASP A 128 -6.18 -16.39 -3.72
C ASP A 128 -7.00 -16.64 -4.99
N GLU A 129 -8.24 -16.14 -5.05
CA GLU A 129 -9.10 -16.11 -6.24
C GLU A 129 -8.97 -14.80 -7.03
N MET A 130 -8.01 -13.94 -6.68
CA MET A 130 -7.79 -12.62 -7.28
C MET A 130 -8.97 -11.65 -7.11
N ILE A 131 -9.80 -11.84 -6.09
CA ILE A 131 -10.87 -10.91 -5.75
C ILE A 131 -10.30 -9.82 -4.84
N LYS A 132 -10.52 -8.54 -5.19
CA LYS A 132 -10.09 -7.40 -4.35
C LYS A 132 -10.85 -7.43 -3.02
N VAL A 133 -10.12 -7.68 -1.93
CA VAL A 133 -10.66 -7.75 -0.56
C VAL A 133 -10.39 -6.50 0.28
N ALA A 134 -9.36 -5.72 -0.08
CA ALA A 134 -9.08 -4.43 0.54
C ALA A 134 -8.31 -3.49 -0.42
N SER A 135 -8.39 -2.20 -0.13
CA SER A 135 -7.53 -1.19 -0.75
C SER A 135 -7.23 -0.08 0.24
N PHE A 136 -6.10 0.58 0.05
CA PHE A 136 -5.65 1.68 0.88
C PHE A 136 -4.96 2.75 0.03
N ARG A 137 -5.41 4.00 0.15
CA ARG A 137 -4.71 5.13 -0.44
C ARG A 137 -3.77 5.74 0.58
N VAL A 138 -2.52 5.97 0.19
CA VAL A 138 -1.57 6.67 1.05
C VAL A 138 -2.10 8.03 1.44
N ASN A 139 -2.16 8.27 2.75
CA ASN A 139 -2.46 9.58 3.28
C ASN A 139 -1.18 10.42 3.24
N LEU A 140 -1.15 11.42 2.37
CA LEU A 140 -0.07 12.41 2.30
C LEU A 140 -0.53 13.72 2.98
N PRO A 141 0.40 14.51 3.55
CA PRO A 141 0.06 15.83 4.05
C PRO A 141 -0.42 16.73 2.91
N GLU A 142 -1.16 17.78 3.26
CA GLU A 142 -1.64 18.77 2.29
C GLU A 142 -0.50 19.30 1.40
N TYR A 143 -0.81 19.60 0.13
CA TYR A 143 0.16 20.04 -0.88
C TYR A 143 1.26 19.01 -1.20
N HIS A 144 1.02 17.72 -1.01
CA HIS A 144 1.92 16.66 -1.46
C HIS A 144 1.19 15.68 -2.38
N TYR A 145 1.88 15.19 -3.40
CA TYR A 145 1.36 14.13 -4.27
C TYR A 145 2.38 13.00 -4.45
N CYS A 146 1.88 11.81 -4.77
CA CYS A 146 2.74 10.65 -4.93
C CYS A 146 3.48 10.65 -6.28
N ASN A 147 4.78 10.42 -6.20
CA ASN A 147 5.70 10.37 -7.35
C ASN A 147 6.38 9.00 -7.53
N GLY A 148 6.02 7.99 -6.75
CA GLY A 148 6.40 6.61 -7.02
C GLY A 148 6.38 5.71 -5.80
N ILE A 149 6.43 4.40 -6.04
CA ILE A 149 6.59 3.38 -5.01
C ILE A 149 7.91 2.67 -5.28
N TYR A 150 8.72 2.52 -4.22
CA TYR A 150 10.10 2.04 -4.30
C TYR A 150 10.35 0.75 -3.52
N GLY A 151 9.39 0.33 -2.70
CA GLY A 151 9.51 -0.93 -2.01
C GLY A 151 8.37 -1.22 -1.05
N LEU A 152 8.17 -2.51 -0.81
CA LEU A 152 7.30 -3.06 0.22
C LEU A 152 8.16 -3.89 1.17
N GLY A 153 7.81 -3.99 2.45
CA GLY A 153 8.55 -4.85 3.38
C GLY A 153 7.76 -5.21 4.63
N ALA A 154 7.75 -6.48 5.02
CA ALA A 154 7.12 -6.89 6.28
C ALA A 154 7.80 -6.26 7.51
N VAL A 155 7.00 -6.00 8.55
CA VAL A 155 7.51 -5.74 9.90
C VAL A 155 7.54 -7.06 10.67
N LYS A 156 8.72 -7.46 11.14
CA LYS A 156 8.90 -8.73 11.82
C LYS A 156 8.01 -8.80 13.07
N GLY A 157 7.21 -9.87 13.17
CA GLY A 157 6.37 -10.15 14.34
C GLY A 157 5.15 -9.23 14.47
N GLN A 158 4.78 -8.51 13.41
CA GLN A 158 3.59 -7.67 13.38
C GLN A 158 2.80 -7.93 12.11
N ASP A 159 1.48 -7.77 12.19
CA ASP A 159 0.61 -7.73 11.01
C ASP A 159 0.70 -6.35 10.35
N ALA A 160 1.90 -6.02 9.86
CA ALA A 160 2.17 -4.71 9.30
C ALA A 160 3.17 -4.76 8.13
N LEU A 161 2.98 -3.83 7.21
CA LEU A 161 3.75 -3.63 5.99
C LEU A 161 4.37 -2.23 6.01
N LEU A 162 5.64 -2.14 5.64
CA LEU A 162 6.31 -0.89 5.30
C LEU A 162 6.18 -0.67 3.80
N MET A 163 5.82 0.55 3.41
CA MET A 163 5.80 0.96 2.01
C MET A 163 6.64 2.22 1.83
N THR A 164 7.69 2.13 1.01
CA THR A 164 8.52 3.27 0.65
C THR A 164 7.96 3.93 -0.60
N ILE A 165 7.65 5.21 -0.49
CA ILE A 165 7.14 6.03 -1.59
C ILE A 165 8.03 7.24 -1.83
N ALA A 166 8.00 7.76 -3.06
CA ALA A 166 8.44 9.11 -3.34
C ALA A 166 7.24 10.05 -3.43
N TYR A 167 7.44 11.28 -2.99
CA TYR A 167 6.44 12.33 -3.04
C TYR A 167 7.10 13.65 -3.43
N VAL A 168 6.31 14.59 -3.92
CA VAL A 168 6.74 15.94 -4.27
C VAL A 168 5.90 16.93 -3.46
N LEU A 169 6.56 17.98 -2.96
CA LEU A 169 5.88 19.12 -2.36
C LEU A 169 5.40 20.05 -3.48
N GLU A 170 4.11 20.33 -3.52
CA GLU A 170 3.53 21.36 -4.36
C GLU A 170 3.86 22.71 -3.73
N ASN A 171 4.92 23.34 -4.22
CA ASN A 171 5.31 24.65 -3.72
C ASN A 171 4.14 25.64 -3.93
N ILE A 172 3.65 26.19 -2.82
CA ILE A 172 2.56 27.16 -2.73
C ILE A 172 3.01 28.46 -3.41
N LYS A 173 2.78 28.54 -4.71
CA LYS A 173 2.58 29.72 -5.57
C LYS A 173 2.64 29.20 -6.99
N ALA A 174 1.48 29.14 -7.65
CA ALA A 174 1.26 28.84 -9.07
C ALA A 174 2.51 29.00 -9.97
N VAL A 175 3.41 28.02 -9.96
CA VAL A 175 4.44 27.94 -10.98
C VAL A 175 3.77 27.14 -12.08
N GLN A 176 3.36 27.86 -13.12
CA GLN A 176 2.75 27.33 -14.35
C GLN A 176 3.63 26.29 -15.08
N LYS A 177 4.79 25.93 -14.51
CA LYS A 177 5.64 24.82 -14.90
C LYS A 177 6.17 24.15 -13.63
N VAL A 178 5.51 23.09 -13.19
CA VAL A 178 6.20 22.10 -12.36
C VAL A 178 7.09 21.33 -13.32
N ASP A 179 8.27 21.89 -13.64
CA ASP A 179 9.38 21.01 -13.97
C ASP A 179 9.60 20.20 -12.70
N VAL A 180 9.28 18.91 -12.76
CA VAL A 180 9.62 17.96 -11.68
C VAL A 180 11.13 17.83 -11.73
N ASP A 181 11.84 18.84 -11.21
CA ASP A 181 13.24 18.74 -10.93
C ASP A 181 13.39 17.60 -9.92
N ALA A 182 14.25 16.63 -10.24
CA ALA A 182 14.54 15.49 -9.39
C ALA A 182 14.95 15.93 -7.97
N SER A 183 15.47 17.16 -7.82
CA SER A 183 15.80 17.78 -6.54
C SER A 183 14.62 17.93 -5.57
N ASN A 184 13.38 18.00 -6.06
CA ASN A 184 12.17 18.18 -5.23
C ASN A 184 11.47 16.86 -4.87
N VAL A 185 11.94 15.73 -5.40
CA VAL A 185 11.39 14.41 -5.11
C VAL A 185 12.00 13.90 -3.80
N LYS A 186 11.17 13.80 -2.77
CA LYS A 186 11.56 13.24 -1.47
C LYS A 186 11.05 11.81 -1.35
N LYS A 187 11.70 11.02 -0.50
CA LYS A 187 11.26 9.66 -0.16
C LYS A 187 10.89 9.57 1.31
N MET A 188 9.88 8.77 1.58
CA MET A 188 9.53 8.36 2.94
C MET A 188 9.03 6.93 2.95
N THR A 189 8.95 6.36 4.14
CA THR A 189 8.39 5.03 4.36
C THR A 189 7.28 5.16 5.37
N ILE A 190 6.12 4.64 5.02
CA ILE A 190 4.94 4.62 5.89
C ILE A 190 4.75 3.22 6.46
N LEU A 191 4.11 3.14 7.63
CA LEU A 191 3.70 1.89 8.26
C LEU A 191 2.21 1.66 8.01
N LEU A 192 1.88 0.52 7.40
CA LEU A 192 0.51 0.08 7.16
C LEU A 192 0.21 -1.12 8.07
N LYS A 193 -0.77 -0.99 8.97
CA LYS A 193 -1.23 -2.06 9.85
C LYS A 193 -2.43 -2.76 9.23
N PHE A 194 -2.40 -4.09 9.27
CA PHE A 194 -3.44 -4.97 8.77
C PHE A 194 -4.24 -5.52 9.94
N HIS A 195 -5.55 -5.54 9.77
CA HIS A 195 -6.47 -6.12 10.74
C HIS A 195 -7.52 -6.94 10.02
N GLU A 196 -7.85 -8.12 10.53
CA GLU A 196 -8.97 -8.91 10.05
C GLU A 196 -10.11 -8.83 11.04
N ARG A 197 -11.30 -8.41 10.59
CA ARG A 197 -12.52 -8.39 11.41
C ARG A 197 -13.68 -8.94 10.59
N ASN A 198 -14.35 -9.96 11.13
CA ASN A 198 -15.48 -10.63 10.47
C ASN A 198 -15.15 -11.09 9.03
N GLY A 199 -13.95 -11.63 8.83
CA GLY A 199 -13.47 -12.10 7.52
C GLY A 199 -13.11 -10.99 6.53
N LYS A 200 -13.16 -9.72 6.93
CA LYS A 200 -12.76 -8.58 6.10
C LYS A 200 -11.38 -8.07 6.50
N VAL A 201 -10.55 -7.77 5.51
CA VAL A 201 -9.23 -7.17 5.70
C VAL A 201 -9.37 -5.65 5.75
N PHE A 202 -8.76 -5.03 6.75
CA PHE A 202 -8.68 -3.58 6.93
C PHE A 202 -7.22 -3.15 6.96
N ILE A 203 -6.95 -1.99 6.39
CA ILE A 203 -5.61 -1.41 6.31
C ILE A 203 -5.69 -0.02 6.92
N THR A 204 -4.75 0.28 7.82
CA THR A 204 -4.62 1.61 8.43
C THR A 204 -3.19 2.08 8.30
N GLN A 205 -2.98 3.36 8.00
CA GLN A 205 -1.65 3.97 8.08
C GLN A 205 -1.41 4.46 9.50
N ASP A 206 -0.29 4.04 10.08
CA ASP A 206 0.15 4.45 11.41
C ASP A 206 1.37 5.34 11.31
N ASP A 207 1.14 6.63 11.54
CA ASP A 207 2.15 7.66 11.49
C ASP A 207 2.75 7.98 12.87
N SER A 208 2.34 7.29 13.94
CA SER A 208 2.67 7.69 15.32
C SER A 208 4.16 7.61 15.65
N CYS A 209 4.89 6.70 15.00
CA CYS A 209 6.32 6.52 15.20
C CYS A 209 7.16 7.19 14.10
N LEU A 210 6.88 6.87 12.83
CA LEU A 210 7.70 7.35 11.73
C LEU A 210 7.40 8.81 11.37
N GLY A 211 6.19 9.29 11.64
CA GLY A 211 5.69 10.59 11.21
C GLY A 211 5.25 10.60 9.74
N ASN A 212 4.55 11.67 9.35
CA ASN A 212 4.04 11.89 8.01
C ASN A 212 4.01 13.40 7.67
N PRO A 213 4.87 13.90 6.75
CA PRO A 213 5.88 13.13 6.04
C PRO A 213 7.07 12.83 6.95
N ASN A 214 7.93 11.89 6.55
CA ASN A 214 9.16 11.58 7.27
C ASN A 214 10.39 11.51 6.34
N LYS A 215 11.58 11.38 6.91
CA LYS A 215 12.86 11.34 6.18
C LYS A 215 13.36 9.92 5.92
N THR A 216 12.58 8.90 6.27
CA THR A 216 13.00 7.50 6.21
C THR A 216 12.75 6.94 4.82
N GLY A 217 13.71 7.11 3.92
CA GLY A 217 13.56 6.78 2.50
C GLY A 217 13.71 5.30 2.12
N ASP A 218 13.82 4.38 3.08
CA ASP A 218 14.01 2.95 2.82
C ASP A 218 13.49 2.04 3.95
N ILE A 219 13.20 0.79 3.59
CA ILE A 219 12.62 -0.23 4.49
C ILE A 219 13.55 -0.59 5.65
N LEU A 220 14.87 -0.64 5.45
CA LEU A 220 15.81 -1.05 6.50
C LEU A 220 15.90 0.01 7.60
N SER A 221 16.01 1.27 7.21
CA SER A 221 16.00 2.41 8.12
C SER A 221 14.67 2.51 8.87
N ALA A 222 13.54 2.26 8.20
CA ALA A 222 12.23 2.24 8.85
C ALA A 222 12.11 1.15 9.91
N ARG A 223 12.60 -0.07 9.64
CA ARG A 223 12.64 -1.13 10.65
C ARG A 223 13.47 -0.73 11.87
N LYS A 224 14.62 -0.07 11.69
CA LYS A 224 15.43 0.44 12.79
C LYS A 224 14.71 1.51 13.60
N ALA A 225 14.03 2.44 12.94
CA ALA A 225 13.24 3.48 13.61
C ALA A 225 12.07 2.89 14.41
N LEU A 226 11.33 1.93 13.86
CA LEU A 226 10.25 1.24 14.58
C LEU A 226 10.74 0.51 15.84
N GLN A 227 11.94 -0.09 15.80
CA GLN A 227 12.54 -0.72 16.98
C GLN A 227 12.88 0.28 18.09
N GLN A 228 13.14 1.55 17.74
CA GLN A 228 13.40 2.60 18.72
C GLN A 228 12.10 3.11 19.37
N CYS A 229 11.00 3.19 18.61
CA CYS A 229 9.69 3.60 19.12
C CYS A 229 9.00 2.55 19.99
N ALA A 230 9.37 1.27 19.86
CA ALA A 230 8.79 0.18 20.64
C ALA A 230 9.41 0.05 22.04
N LYS A 231 10.37 0.92 22.40
CA LYS A 231 10.95 1.04 23.74
C LYS A 231 10.19 2.10 24.53
#